data_AF-A0A511H4E0-F1
#
_entry.id   AF-A0A511H4E0-F1
#
_cell.length_a   1.000
_cell.length_b   1.000
_cell.length_c   1.000
_cell.angle_alpha   90.00
_cell.angle_beta   90.00
_cell.angle_gamma   90.00
#
_symmetry.space_group_name_H-M   'P 1'
#
loop_
_entity.id
_entity.type
_entity.pdbx_description
1 polymer ?
#
loop_
_entity_poly.entity_id
_entity_poly.type
_entity_poly.pdbx_seq_one_letter_code
_entity_poly.pdbx_strand_id
1 'polypeptide(L)'
;MGIALTGAVTLGIQPMGWMRTTNVGQLPELAAVQAQLSSLDACDIEYGSRKSANGTRWTGSQSTARVTPCGTSSSFWISVPVPPERQVDNVAFDMKRGSVKAPWKILVEKKQTAFPALKQSLELLAPHLLTQYPIERQRDADRKAQWARERQARKDAERALKEDAQNSYPE
;
A
#
# COMPACT_ATOMS: atom_id res chain seq x y z
N MET A 1 2.87 48.66 23.77
CA MET A 1 3.74 48.18 22.67
C MET A 1 3.66 46.66 22.66
N GLY A 2 2.81 46.09 21.79
CA GLY A 2 2.66 44.64 21.63
C GLY A 2 3.44 44.18 20.41
N ILE A 3 4.41 43.28 20.61
CA ILE A 3 5.18 42.68 19.51
C ILE A 3 4.48 41.38 19.13
N ALA A 4 3.85 41.38 17.96
CA ALA A 4 3.31 40.18 17.34
C ALA A 4 4.46 39.30 16.86
N LEU A 5 4.62 38.12 17.46
CA LEU A 5 5.53 37.08 16.99
C LEU A 5 4.88 36.40 15.77
N THR A 6 5.28 36.84 14.58
CA THR A 6 4.98 36.17 13.32
C THR A 6 5.68 34.82 13.31
N GLY A 7 4.90 33.75 13.57
CA GLY A 7 5.36 32.38 13.45
C GLY A 7 5.69 32.06 12.00
N ALA A 8 6.98 32.08 11.65
CA ALA A 8 7.46 31.56 10.39
C ALA A 8 7.24 30.04 10.38
N VAL A 9 6.25 29.58 9.62
CA VAL A 9 6.06 28.16 9.33
C VAL A 9 7.21 27.74 8.44
N THR A 10 8.23 27.14 9.05
CA THR A 10 9.31 26.47 8.33
C THR A 10 8.72 25.25 7.63
N LEU A 11 8.49 25.38 6.33
CA LEU A 11 8.29 24.24 5.44
C LEU A 11 9.56 23.40 5.48
N GLY A 12 9.55 22.36 6.33
CA GLY A 12 10.59 21.35 6.39
C GLY A 12 10.64 20.58 5.07
N ILE A 13 11.38 21.09 4.10
CA ILE A 13 11.78 20.37 2.89
C ILE A 13 12.94 19.46 3.31
N GLN A 14 12.62 18.24 3.76
CA GLN A 14 13.65 17.20 3.86
C GLN A 14 13.95 16.66 2.45
N PRO A 15 15.21 16.67 2.01
CA PRO A 15 15.59 16.14 0.71
C PRO A 15 15.76 14.63 0.85
N MET A 16 14.83 13.87 0.30
CA MET A 16 15.02 12.45 0.03
C MET A 16 14.95 12.27 -1.49
N GLY A 17 15.81 11.43 -2.08
CA GLY A 17 16.13 11.33 -3.52
C GLY A 17 15.06 10.78 -4.48
N TRP A 18 13.81 11.24 -4.40
CA TRP A 18 12.61 10.80 -5.15
C TRP A 18 11.82 12.03 -5.64
N MET A 19 12.53 13.06 -6.11
CA MET A 19 12.12 14.45 -6.37
C MET A 19 10.99 14.70 -7.41
N ARG A 20 10.00 13.81 -7.59
CA ARG A 20 8.87 14.07 -8.52
C ARG A 20 7.50 14.15 -7.87
N THR A 21 7.33 13.60 -6.67
CA THR A 21 6.02 13.60 -6.02
C THR A 21 5.84 14.77 -5.06
N THR A 22 4.72 15.45 -5.14
CA THR A 22 4.30 16.50 -4.20
C THR A 22 3.25 15.93 -3.24
N ASN A 23 3.35 16.26 -1.95
CA ASN A 23 2.30 15.95 -0.99
C ASN A 23 1.12 16.92 -1.16
N VAL A 24 -0.05 16.39 -1.51
CA VAL A 24 -1.31 17.13 -1.66
C VAL A 24 -2.35 16.73 -0.62
N GLY A 25 -1.99 15.89 0.35
CA GLY A 25 -2.93 15.33 1.31
C GLY A 25 -3.57 16.33 2.29
N GLN A 26 -3.03 17.55 2.39
CA GLN A 26 -3.54 18.63 3.26
C GLN A 26 -4.58 19.53 2.56
N LEU A 27 -4.90 19.24 1.29
CA LEU A 27 -5.91 19.99 0.57
C LEU A 27 -7.30 19.76 1.18
N PRO A 28 -8.10 20.81 1.45
CA PRO A 28 -9.44 20.69 2.05
C PRO A 28 -10.37 19.75 1.27
N GLU A 29 -10.25 19.72 -0.06
CA GLU A 29 -11.04 18.88 -0.96
C GLU A 29 -10.78 17.38 -0.75
N LEU A 30 -9.66 17.01 -0.12
CA LEU A 30 -9.29 15.63 0.19
C LEU A 30 -9.56 15.27 1.67
N ALA A 31 -10.06 16.19 2.49
CA ALA A 31 -10.28 15.96 3.91
C ALA A 31 -11.29 14.84 4.19
N ALA A 32 -12.36 14.74 3.38
CA ALA A 32 -13.34 13.66 3.51
C ALA A 32 -12.73 12.28 3.21
N VAL A 33 -11.88 12.19 2.17
CA VAL A 33 -11.14 10.97 1.82
C VAL A 33 -10.17 10.60 2.93
N GLN A 34 -9.43 11.57 3.47
CA GLN A 34 -8.51 11.39 4.59
C GLN A 34 -9.22 10.80 5.81
N ALA A 35 -10.36 11.36 6.16
CA ALA A 35 -11.16 10.90 7.30
C ALA A 35 -11.66 9.47 7.08
N GLN A 36 -12.17 9.15 5.89
CA GLN A 36 -12.63 7.79 5.55
C GLN A 36 -11.49 6.77 5.67
N LEU A 37 -10.33 7.06 5.07
CA LEU A 37 -9.17 6.15 5.06
C LEU A 37 -8.39 6.11 6.37
N SER A 38 -8.76 6.91 7.37
CA SER A 38 -8.08 6.94 8.67
C SER A 38 -8.20 5.61 9.42
N SER A 39 -9.33 4.90 9.25
CA SER A 39 -9.65 3.64 9.92
C SER A 39 -8.97 2.41 9.30
N LEU A 40 -8.47 2.52 8.08
CA LEU A 40 -7.81 1.42 7.37
C LEU A 40 -6.55 1.01 8.13
N ASP A 41 -6.30 -0.27 8.45
CA ASP A 41 -5.01 -0.67 9.07
C ASP A 41 -3.91 -0.85 8.01
N ALA A 42 -3.47 0.27 7.40
CA ALA A 42 -2.38 0.31 6.43
C ALA A 42 -1.50 1.54 6.60
N CYS A 43 -0.24 1.46 6.19
CA CYS A 43 0.74 2.54 6.27
C CYS A 43 1.27 2.98 4.90
N ASP A 44 1.11 2.14 3.87
CA ASP A 44 1.43 2.47 2.47
C ASP A 44 0.29 1.98 1.56
N ILE A 45 -0.07 2.80 0.57
CA ILE A 45 -0.98 2.45 -0.51
C ILE A 45 -0.38 2.96 -1.81
N GLU A 46 -0.09 2.08 -2.76
CA GLU A 46 0.35 2.45 -4.10
C GLU A 46 -0.78 2.14 -5.09
N TYR A 47 -1.14 3.11 -5.93
CA TYR A 47 -2.14 2.92 -6.97
C TYR A 47 -1.79 3.66 -8.26
N GLY A 48 -2.20 3.06 -9.38
CA GLY A 48 -2.08 3.63 -10.71
C GLY A 48 -0.82 3.21 -11.45
N SER A 49 -0.80 3.47 -12.75
CA SER A 49 0.35 3.23 -13.60
C SER A 49 1.08 4.54 -13.87
N ARG A 50 2.40 4.54 -13.76
CA ARG A 50 3.24 5.72 -14.03
C ARG A 50 4.50 5.32 -14.78
N LYS A 51 5.05 6.27 -15.53
CA LYS A 51 6.37 6.06 -16.13
C LYS A 51 7.44 6.10 -15.05
N SER A 52 8.34 5.12 -15.08
CA SER A 52 9.58 5.12 -14.31
C SER A 52 10.37 6.41 -14.50
N ALA A 53 11.29 6.71 -13.57
CA ALA A 53 12.10 7.93 -13.60
C ALA A 53 12.82 8.17 -14.94
N ASN A 54 13.23 7.08 -15.62
CA ASN A 54 13.94 7.10 -16.89
C ASN A 54 13.00 7.07 -18.12
N GLY A 55 11.68 7.06 -17.90
CA GLY A 55 10.66 7.11 -18.96
C GLY A 55 10.48 5.83 -19.79
N THR A 56 11.30 4.80 -19.56
CA THR A 56 11.40 3.61 -20.42
C THR A 56 10.43 2.49 -20.05
N ARG A 57 10.00 2.42 -18.79
CA ARG A 57 9.07 1.38 -18.30
C ARG A 57 7.90 1.99 -17.56
N TRP A 58 6.73 1.39 -17.72
CA TRP A 58 5.57 1.63 -16.87
C TRP A 58 5.67 0.78 -15.61
N THR A 59 5.36 1.37 -14.46
CA THR A 59 5.33 0.70 -13.16
C THR A 59 3.99 0.95 -12.48
N GLY A 60 3.56 0.01 -11.65
CA GLY A 60 2.23 0.05 -11.01
C GLY A 60 1.12 -0.51 -11.90
N SER A 61 -0.11 -0.43 -11.41
CA SER A 61 -1.30 -0.94 -12.10
C SER A 61 -2.53 -0.12 -11.72
N GLN A 62 -3.44 0.05 -12.67
CA GLN A 62 -4.79 0.59 -12.42
C GLN A 62 -5.76 -0.51 -11.97
N SER A 63 -5.49 -1.78 -12.27
CA SER A 63 -6.35 -2.90 -11.89
C SER A 63 -6.07 -3.42 -10.48
N THR A 64 -5.07 -2.89 -9.77
CA THR A 64 -4.67 -3.37 -8.45
C THR A 64 -4.08 -2.24 -7.63
N ALA A 65 -4.61 -2.03 -6.44
CA ALA A 65 -3.97 -1.23 -5.40
C ALA A 65 -3.09 -2.14 -4.54
N ARG A 66 -1.85 -1.70 -4.27
CA ARG A 66 -0.96 -2.40 -3.33
C ARG A 66 -1.10 -1.73 -1.99
N VAL A 67 -1.45 -2.49 -0.97
CA VAL A 67 -1.68 -1.99 0.38
C VAL A 67 -0.72 -2.68 1.34
N THR A 68 0.11 -1.90 2.03
CA THR A 68 1.06 -2.40 3.03
C THR A 68 0.50 -2.12 4.42
N PRO A 69 0.22 -3.16 5.23
CA PRO A 69 -0.21 -2.97 6.61
C PRO A 69 0.79 -2.16 7.43
N CYS A 70 0.32 -1.54 8.50
CA CYS A 70 1.23 -0.96 9.47
C CYS A 70 1.99 -2.06 10.23
N GLY A 71 3.25 -1.80 10.55
CA GLY A 71 4.10 -2.74 11.32
C GLY A 71 4.70 -3.89 10.50
N THR A 72 4.51 -3.92 9.17
CA THR A 72 5.17 -4.88 8.28
C THR A 72 6.33 -4.24 7.52
N SER A 73 7.24 -5.05 6.98
CA SER A 73 8.29 -4.55 6.09
C SER A 73 7.68 -3.97 4.81
N SER A 74 8.38 -3.01 4.18
CA SER A 74 7.97 -2.42 2.90
C SER A 74 7.93 -3.41 1.73
N SER A 75 8.61 -4.55 1.86
CA SER A 75 8.58 -5.66 0.91
C SER A 75 7.31 -6.51 1.00
N PHE A 76 6.48 -6.32 2.02
CA PHE A 76 5.20 -7.00 2.14
C PHE A 76 4.06 -6.08 1.71
N TRP A 77 3.22 -6.56 0.79
CA TRP A 77 1.99 -5.86 0.40
C TRP A 77 0.88 -6.86 0.10
N ILE A 78 -0.35 -6.39 0.27
CA ILE A 78 -1.57 -7.09 -0.11
C ILE A 78 -2.08 -6.44 -1.39
N SER A 79 -2.40 -7.26 -2.38
CA SER A 79 -2.96 -6.78 -3.64
C SER A 79 -4.47 -6.72 -3.50
N VAL A 80 -5.04 -5.53 -3.65
CA VAL A 80 -6.49 -5.30 -3.67
C VAL A 80 -6.92 -5.07 -5.11
N PRO A 81 -7.68 -6.00 -5.73
CA PRO A 81 -8.17 -5.83 -7.10
C PRO A 81 -9.08 -4.60 -7.20
N VAL A 82 -8.93 -3.82 -8.27
CA VAL A 82 -9.76 -2.64 -8.54
C VAL A 82 -10.60 -2.92 -9.78
N PRO A 83 -11.94 -2.92 -9.67
CA PRO A 83 -12.80 -3.27 -10.78
C PRO A 83 -12.84 -2.13 -11.82
N PRO A 84 -13.06 -2.44 -13.12
CA PRO A 84 -12.93 -1.48 -14.21
C PRO A 84 -13.71 -0.18 -14.03
N GLU A 85 -14.92 -0.23 -13.46
CA GLU A 85 -15.77 0.94 -13.22
C GLU A 85 -15.22 1.93 -12.18
N ARG A 86 -14.18 1.52 -11.42
CA ARG A 86 -13.47 2.37 -10.45
C ARG A 86 -12.09 2.81 -10.94
N GLN A 87 -11.69 2.39 -12.13
CA GLN A 87 -10.39 2.74 -12.71
C GLN A 87 -10.50 4.11 -13.37
N VAL A 88 -9.60 5.00 -12.99
CA VAL A 88 -9.47 6.35 -13.57
C VAL A 88 -8.16 6.39 -14.35
N ASP A 89 -8.20 6.99 -15.54
CA ASP A 89 -7.03 7.10 -16.40
C ASP A 89 -6.06 8.20 -15.96
N ASN A 90 -4.79 8.01 -16.31
CA ASN A 90 -3.72 8.98 -16.08
C ASN A 90 -3.63 9.47 -14.62
N VAL A 91 -3.90 8.57 -13.67
CA VAL A 91 -3.75 8.80 -12.25
C VAL A 91 -2.76 7.81 -11.68
N ALA A 92 -1.79 8.32 -10.94
CA ALA A 92 -0.93 7.53 -10.07
C ALA A 92 -0.61 8.33 -8.81
N PHE A 93 -0.65 7.64 -7.67
CA PHE A 93 -0.38 8.24 -6.37
C PHE A 93 0.12 7.19 -5.38
N ASP A 94 0.89 7.66 -4.39
CA ASP A 94 1.22 6.89 -3.20
C ASP A 94 0.60 7.57 -1.98
N MET A 95 -0.03 6.79 -1.10
CA MET A 95 -0.45 7.27 0.21
C MET A 95 0.46 6.68 1.26
N LYS A 96 1.08 7.53 2.10
CA LYS A 96 1.99 7.07 3.16
C LYS A 96 1.66 7.71 4.49
N ARG A 97 1.75 6.95 5.57
CA ARG A 97 1.70 7.46 6.94
C ARG A 97 2.60 6.63 7.85
N GLY A 98 3.08 7.23 8.94
CA GLY A 98 4.01 6.56 9.86
C GLY A 98 3.33 5.56 10.81
N SER A 99 2.02 5.67 11.01
CA SER A 99 1.23 4.79 11.87
C SER A 99 -0.25 4.92 11.55
N VAL A 100 -1.08 4.04 12.12
CA VAL A 100 -2.54 4.08 11.95
C VAL A 100 -3.19 5.37 12.46
N LYS A 101 -2.53 6.11 13.36
CA LYS A 101 -3.03 7.38 13.92
C LYS A 101 -2.53 8.61 13.16
N ALA A 102 -1.54 8.45 12.29
CA ALA A 102 -0.99 9.56 11.54
C ALA A 102 -1.88 9.89 10.32
N PRO A 103 -1.96 11.18 9.92
CA PRO A 103 -2.66 11.54 8.69
C PRO A 103 -1.91 10.99 7.46
N TRP A 104 -2.63 10.71 6.38
CA TRP A 104 -2.01 10.27 5.14
C TRP A 104 -1.30 11.44 4.45
N LYS A 105 -0.08 11.19 3.99
CA LYS A 105 0.55 11.97 2.92
C LYS A 105 0.08 11.39 1.61
N ILE A 106 -0.44 12.22 0.70
CA ILE A 106 -0.89 11.80 -0.63
C ILE A 106 0.12 12.37 -1.63
N LEU A 107 0.93 11.51 -2.21
CA LEU A 107 2.13 11.84 -2.96
C LEU A 107 1.86 11.63 -4.45
N VAL A 108 1.89 12.71 -5.23
CA VAL A 108 1.55 12.68 -6.66
C VAL A 108 2.58 13.38 -7.53
N GLU A 109 2.85 12.83 -8.71
CA GLU A 109 3.65 13.53 -9.72
C GLU A 109 2.76 14.49 -10.50
N LYS A 110 2.84 15.79 -10.18
CA LYS A 110 1.97 16.84 -10.76
C LYS A 110 2.03 16.96 -12.29
N LYS A 111 3.11 16.48 -12.92
CA LYS A 111 3.24 16.48 -14.38
C LYS A 111 2.49 15.33 -15.07
N GLN A 112 2.13 14.29 -14.32
CA GLN A 112 1.45 13.09 -14.83
C GLN A 112 0.02 12.98 -14.31
N THR A 113 -0.24 13.43 -13.08
CA THR A 113 -1.55 13.30 -12.43
C THR A 113 -2.23 14.65 -12.30
N ALA A 114 -3.35 14.84 -13.01
CA ALA A 114 -4.22 16.00 -12.85
C ALA A 114 -5.03 15.91 -11.55
N PHE A 115 -5.23 17.04 -10.87
CA PHE A 115 -5.95 17.05 -9.60
C PHE A 115 -7.40 16.53 -9.67
N PRO A 116 -8.23 16.87 -10.68
CA PRO A 116 -9.57 16.31 -10.80
C PRO A 116 -9.57 14.77 -10.91
N ALA A 117 -8.66 14.20 -11.69
CA ALA A 117 -8.50 12.75 -11.83
C ALA A 117 -8.05 12.09 -10.53
N LEU A 118 -7.12 12.73 -9.79
CA LEU A 118 -6.71 12.28 -8.46
C LEU A 118 -7.90 12.24 -7.50
N LYS A 119 -8.66 13.33 -7.42
CA LYS A 119 -9.80 13.44 -6.51
C LYS A 119 -10.85 12.37 -6.83
N GLN A 120 -11.24 12.25 -8.10
CA GLN A 120 -12.18 11.23 -8.55
C GLN A 120 -11.70 9.81 -8.22
N SER A 121 -10.42 9.52 -8.49
CA SER A 121 -9.84 8.21 -8.19
C SER A 121 -9.87 7.90 -6.70
N LEU A 122 -9.53 8.86 -5.84
CA LEU A 122 -9.58 8.70 -4.39
C LEU A 122 -11.02 8.51 -3.87
N GLU A 123 -11.99 9.24 -4.41
CA GLU A 123 -13.41 9.12 -4.03
C GLU A 123 -13.98 7.74 -4.41
N LEU A 124 -13.58 7.16 -5.54
CA LEU A 124 -13.99 5.82 -5.97
C LEU A 124 -13.26 4.71 -5.20
N LEU A 125 -11.98 4.90 -4.91
CA LEU A 125 -11.13 3.91 -4.27
C LEU A 125 -11.29 3.86 -2.74
N ALA A 126 -11.50 4.98 -2.07
CA ALA A 126 -11.60 5.00 -0.61
C ALA A 126 -12.65 4.01 -0.05
N PRO A 127 -13.93 4.03 -0.50
CA PRO A 127 -14.91 3.05 -0.04
C PRO A 127 -14.59 1.62 -0.52
N HIS A 128 -13.94 1.47 -1.67
CA HIS A 128 -13.51 0.17 -2.18
C HIS A 128 -12.49 -0.47 -1.26
N LEU A 129 -11.44 0.28 -0.91
CA LEU A 129 -10.35 -0.17 -0.05
C LEU A 129 -10.86 -0.50 1.33
N LEU A 130 -11.72 0.33 1.92
CA LEU A 130 -12.33 0.06 3.23
C LEU A 130 -13.10 -1.28 3.26
N THR A 131 -13.68 -1.68 2.13
CA THR A 131 -14.44 -2.93 2.02
C THR A 131 -13.55 -4.13 1.69
N GLN A 132 -12.71 -4.00 0.66
CA GLN A 132 -11.98 -5.12 0.07
C GLN A 132 -10.64 -5.41 0.75
N TYR A 133 -9.96 -4.39 1.28
CA TYR A 133 -8.65 -4.61 1.91
C TYR A 133 -8.72 -5.57 3.11
N PRO A 134 -9.68 -5.46 4.05
CA PRO A 134 -9.78 -6.42 5.15
C PRO A 134 -10.03 -7.85 4.66
N ILE A 135 -10.83 -8.03 3.60
CA ILE A 135 -11.13 -9.33 3.00
C ILE A 135 -9.86 -9.94 2.38
N GLU A 136 -9.14 -9.18 1.56
CA GLU A 136 -7.91 -9.66 0.92
C GLU A 136 -6.80 -9.92 1.92
N ARG A 137 -6.72 -9.15 3.01
CA ARG A 137 -5.80 -9.40 4.11
C ARG A 137 -6.10 -10.73 4.80
N GLN A 138 -7.37 -11.02 5.07
CA GLN A 138 -7.76 -12.30 5.67
C GLN A 138 -7.43 -13.46 4.73
N ARG A 139 -7.78 -13.34 3.44
CA ARG A 139 -7.42 -14.34 2.42
C ARG A 139 -5.92 -14.60 2.36
N ASP A 140 -5.09 -13.56 2.46
CA ASP A 140 -3.64 -13.71 2.50
C ASP A 140 -3.16 -14.47 3.74
N ALA A 141 -3.72 -14.15 4.91
CA ALA A 141 -3.42 -14.86 6.16
C ALA A 141 -3.82 -16.34 6.07
N ASP A 142 -4.99 -16.65 5.53
CA ASP A 142 -5.50 -18.01 5.37
C ASP A 142 -4.61 -18.82 4.42
N ARG A 143 -4.24 -18.26 3.26
CA ARG A 143 -3.30 -18.90 2.32
C ARG A 143 -1.96 -19.21 2.96
N LYS A 144 -1.41 -18.27 3.74
CA LYS A 144 -0.14 -18.48 4.46
C LYS A 144 -0.25 -19.59 5.49
N ALA A 145 -1.35 -19.62 6.25
CA ALA A 145 -1.61 -20.67 7.23
C ALA A 145 -1.74 -22.04 6.55
N GLN A 146 -2.45 -22.12 5.43
CA GLN A 146 -2.56 -23.34 4.64
C GLN A 146 -1.20 -23.82 4.14
N TRP A 147 -0.42 -22.95 3.49
CA TRP A 147 0.92 -23.30 3.01
C TRP A 147 1.86 -23.71 4.14
N ALA A 148 1.73 -23.12 5.33
CA ALA A 148 2.51 -23.54 6.49
C ALA A 148 2.17 -24.98 6.91
N ARG A 149 0.88 -25.34 6.93
CA ARG A 149 0.43 -26.71 7.24
C ARG A 149 0.89 -27.71 6.19
N GLU A 150 0.73 -27.40 4.91
CA GLU A 150 1.17 -28.25 3.80
C GLU A 150 2.69 -28.48 3.85
N ARG A 151 3.46 -27.43 4.13
CA ARG A 151 4.91 -27.52 4.26
C ARG A 151 5.33 -28.34 5.47
N GLN A 152 4.58 -28.27 6.57
CA GLN A 152 4.84 -29.08 7.76
C GLN A 152 4.52 -30.56 7.50
N ALA A 153 3.34 -30.85 6.93
CA ALA A 153 2.95 -32.21 6.56
C ALA A 153 3.95 -32.86 5.60
N ARG A 154 4.48 -32.11 4.63
CA ARG A 154 5.55 -32.60 3.75
C ARG A 154 6.83 -32.95 4.51
N LYS A 155 7.26 -32.12 5.46
CA LYS A 155 8.45 -32.39 6.27
C LYS A 155 8.27 -33.61 7.17
N ASP A 156 7.09 -33.79 7.73
CA ASP A 156 6.78 -34.93 8.60
C ASP A 156 6.72 -36.23 7.79
N ALA A 157 6.12 -36.22 6.60
CA ALA A 157 6.15 -37.36 5.68
C ALA A 157 7.57 -37.69 5.21
N GLU A 158 8.38 -36.69 4.85
CA GLU A 158 9.79 -36.90 4.49
C GLU A 158 10.62 -37.45 5.66
N ARG A 159 10.28 -37.10 6.91
CA ARG A 159 10.94 -37.65 8.10
C ARG A 159 10.57 -39.11 8.32
N ALA A 160 9.27 -39.43 8.29
CA ALA A 160 8.79 -40.80 8.46
C ALA A 160 9.41 -41.74 7.41
N LEU A 161 9.48 -41.31 6.15
CA LEU A 161 10.15 -42.09 5.09
C LEU A 161 11.63 -42.34 5.37
N LYS A 162 12.35 -41.38 5.95
CA LYS A 162 13.77 -41.55 6.29
C LYS A 162 13.97 -42.46 7.50
N GLU A 163 13.11 -42.35 8.51
CA GLU A 163 13.13 -43.21 9.70
C GLU A 163 12.83 -44.67 9.30
N ASP A 164 11.79 -44.90 8.49
CA ASP A 164 11.48 -46.24 7.96
C ASP A 164 12.64 -46.82 7.14
N ALA A 165 13.27 -46.00 6.29
CA ALA A 165 14.43 -46.43 5.50
C ALA A 165 15.64 -46.78 6.39
N GLN A 166 15.92 -45.99 7.43
CA GLN A 166 17.01 -46.26 8.37
C GLN A 166 16.79 -47.57 9.14
N ASN A 167 15.55 -47.79 9.60
CA ASN A 167 15.17 -48.99 10.36
C ASN A 167 15.08 -50.26 9.49
N SER A 168 15.22 -50.14 8.16
CA SER A 168 15.11 -51.27 7.23
C SER A 168 16.42 -52.00 6.94
N TYR A 169 17.58 -51.49 7.37
CA TYR A 169 18.87 -52.15 7.17
C TYR A 169 19.25 -53.00 8.40
N PRO A 170 19.65 -54.27 8.22
CA PRO A 170 20.16 -55.10 9.31
C PRO A 170 21.56 -54.67 9.75
N GLU A 171 21.84 -54.78 11.06
CA GLU A 171 23.16 -54.51 11.66
C GLU A 171 24.20 -55.62 11.41
#